data_AF-A0A1B7N0J0-F1
#
_entry.id   AF-A0A1B7N0J0-F1
#
_cell.length_a   1.000
_cell.length_b   1.000
_cell.length_c   1.000
_cell.angle_alpha   90.00
_cell.angle_beta   90.00
_cell.angle_gamma   90.00
#
_symmetry.space_group_name_H-M   'P 1'
#
loop_
_entity.id
_entity.type
_entity.pdbx_description
1 polymer ?
#
loop_
_entity_poly.entity_id
_entity_poly.type
_entity_poly.pdbx_seq_one_letter_code
_entity_poly.pdbx_strand_id
1 'polypeptide(L)'
;MDENRPTAGSSLTTGLDDLASYLEKSSEVVQEYTDIIEHNYARPALDQMSEYFQALPTMTWFTATLILFTAMSILPVMSFIGISVFVVCGSMFLALMFVFVVIAVVETVFATVLLLALGVILLFSFVLTTAGAMAYLVFRLGQHLQTHGRSGITEWVQETRQHFTSAKPVVDNGDSDTFGVLVACGTNGKTKIEDGSPSRGL
;
A
#
# COMPACT_ATOMS: atom_id res chain seq x y z
N MET A 1 -9.67 35.37 -36.81
CA MET A 1 -10.01 34.01 -36.35
C MET A 1 -8.78 33.60 -35.58
N ASP A 2 -8.70 34.08 -34.34
CA ASP A 2 -7.44 34.21 -33.62
C ASP A 2 -7.43 33.26 -32.43
N GLU A 3 -6.27 32.64 -32.33
CA GLU A 3 -5.91 31.42 -31.63
C GLU A 3 -6.01 31.60 -30.11
N ASN A 4 -7.07 31.07 -29.48
CA ASN A 4 -7.17 30.95 -28.04
C ASN A 4 -6.31 29.77 -27.57
N ARG A 5 -4.99 30.00 -27.46
CA ARG A 5 -4.01 29.00 -27.02
C ARG A 5 -3.88 29.08 -25.49
N PRO A 6 -4.31 28.06 -24.73
CA PRO A 6 -4.24 28.08 -23.27
C PRO A 6 -2.77 28.05 -22.84
N THR A 7 -2.27 29.18 -22.36
CA THR A 7 -0.93 29.31 -21.78
C THR A 7 -0.93 28.66 -20.40
N ALA A 8 -0.25 27.53 -20.25
CA ALA A 8 -0.11 26.77 -19.01
C ALA A 8 0.54 27.55 -17.83
N GLY A 9 0.88 28.82 -18.02
CA GLY A 9 1.41 29.70 -16.97
C GLY A 9 0.34 30.34 -16.07
N SER A 10 -0.92 30.42 -16.51
CA SER A 10 -1.97 31.10 -15.72
C SER A 10 -2.46 30.30 -14.52
N SER A 11 -2.43 28.96 -14.58
CA SER A 11 -2.88 28.11 -13.46
C SER A 11 -1.92 28.17 -12.26
N LEU A 12 -0.61 28.35 -12.51
CA LEU A 12 0.39 28.47 -11.45
C LEU A 12 0.28 29.83 -10.75
N THR A 13 0.03 30.91 -11.50
CA THR A 13 -0.15 32.26 -10.93
C THR A 13 -1.44 32.33 -10.10
N THR A 14 -2.54 31.74 -10.58
CA THR A 14 -3.80 31.70 -9.81
C THR A 14 -3.65 30.92 -8.50
N GLY A 15 -2.88 29.83 -8.48
CA GLY A 15 -2.61 29.09 -7.24
C GLY A 15 -1.75 29.85 -6.21
N LEU A 16 -0.80 30.67 -6.69
CA LEU A 16 0.02 31.54 -5.83
C LEU A 16 -0.81 32.69 -5.26
N ASP A 17 -1.70 33.29 -6.05
CA ASP A 17 -2.60 34.35 -5.60
C ASP A 17 -3.59 33.85 -4.55
N ASP A 18 -4.10 32.62 -4.72
CA ASP A 18 -4.98 31.97 -3.74
C ASP A 18 -4.24 31.72 -2.42
N LEU A 19 -3.00 31.19 -2.47
CA LEU A 19 -2.17 30.98 -1.28
C LEU A 19 -1.82 32.29 -0.56
N ALA A 20 -1.53 33.35 -1.31
CA ALA A 20 -1.29 34.69 -0.76
C ALA A 20 -2.53 35.22 -0.04
N SER A 21 -3.73 35.03 -0.62
CA SER A 21 -4.99 35.41 0.00
C SER A 21 -5.27 34.65 1.31
N TYR A 22 -4.91 33.36 1.38
CA TYR A 22 -5.01 32.58 2.62
C TYR A 22 -4.06 33.07 3.70
N LEU A 23 -2.84 33.45 3.33
CA LEU A 23 -1.87 34.02 4.28
C LEU A 23 -2.35 35.38 4.81
N GLU A 24 -2.83 36.26 3.94
CA GLU A 24 -3.34 37.57 4.32
C GLU A 24 -4.55 37.42 5.27
N LYS A 25 -5.49 36.54 4.93
CA LYS A 25 -6.63 36.22 5.79
C LYS A 25 -6.23 35.59 7.12
N SER A 26 -5.23 34.72 7.13
CA SER A 26 -4.71 34.14 8.38
C SER A 26 -4.05 35.20 9.27
N SER A 27 -3.37 36.18 8.67
CA SER A 27 -2.72 37.27 9.39
C SER A 27 -3.72 38.26 9.98
N GLU A 28 -4.81 38.55 9.26
CA GLU A 28 -5.91 39.40 9.74
C GLU A 28 -6.60 38.77 10.95
N VAL A 29 -6.88 37.46 10.90
CA VAL A 29 -7.46 36.73 12.04
C VAL A 29 -6.52 36.77 13.25
N VAL A 30 -5.22 36.53 13.07
CA VAL A 30 -4.27 36.60 14.18
C VAL A 30 -4.17 38.01 14.76
N GLN A 31 -4.22 39.05 13.92
CA GLN A 31 -4.24 40.44 14.39
C GLN A 31 -5.52 40.76 15.16
N GLU A 32 -6.69 40.37 14.67
CA GLU A 32 -7.97 40.58 15.35
C GLU A 32 -7.98 39.90 16.73
N TYR A 33 -7.53 38.64 16.83
CA TYR A 33 -7.39 37.96 18.11
C TYR A 33 -6.36 38.64 19.03
N THR A 34 -5.25 39.13 18.47
CA THR A 34 -4.22 39.85 19.24
C THR A 34 -4.78 41.15 19.80
N ASP A 35 -5.52 41.92 19.00
CA ASP A 35 -6.17 43.17 19.42
C ASP A 35 -7.20 42.92 20.53
N ILE A 36 -8.00 41.86 20.40
CA ILE A 36 -8.97 41.46 21.44
C ILE A 36 -8.25 41.11 22.74
N ILE A 37 -7.15 40.36 22.66
CA ILE A 37 -6.36 39.97 23.84
C ILE A 37 -5.68 41.19 24.46
N GLU A 38 -5.07 42.04 23.64
CA GLU A 38 -4.40 43.25 24.09
C GLU A 38 -5.38 44.19 24.79
N HIS A 39 -6.55 44.41 24.20
CA HIS A 39 -7.51 45.35 24.72
C HIS A 39 -8.26 44.81 25.95
N ASN A 40 -8.68 43.53 25.94
CA ASN A 40 -9.48 42.97 27.03
C ASN A 40 -8.65 42.44 28.20
N TYR A 41 -7.38 42.07 27.99
CA TYR A 41 -6.55 41.45 29.03
C TYR A 41 -5.26 42.24 29.30
N ALA A 42 -4.51 42.64 28.26
CA ALA A 42 -3.20 43.26 28.48
C ALA A 42 -3.29 44.68 29.06
N ARG A 43 -4.12 45.55 28.47
CA ARG A 43 -4.35 46.92 28.95
C ARG A 43 -4.88 46.99 30.38
N PRO A 44 -5.98 46.31 30.74
CA PRO A 44 -6.52 46.43 32.10
C PRO A 44 -5.58 45.84 33.15
N ALA A 45 -4.80 44.80 32.82
CA ALA A 45 -3.78 44.27 33.71
C ALA A 45 -2.63 45.26 33.93
N LEU A 46 -2.18 45.94 32.87
CA LEU A 46 -1.14 46.97 32.97
C LEU A 46 -1.62 48.20 33.74
N ASP A 47 -2.85 48.66 33.50
CA ASP A 47 -3.43 49.79 34.20
C ASP A 47 -3.56 49.49 35.70
N GLN A 48 -4.08 48.30 36.06
CA GLN A 48 -4.13 47.85 37.46
C GLN A 48 -2.74 47.78 38.09
N MET A 49 -1.75 47.19 37.39
CA MET A 49 -0.37 47.16 37.90
C MET A 49 0.15 48.57 38.16
N SER A 50 -0.08 49.52 37.24
CA SER A 50 0.37 50.90 37.37
C SER A 50 -0.25 51.59 38.60
N GLU A 51 -1.53 51.33 38.87
CA GLU A 51 -2.25 51.88 40.02
C GLU A 51 -1.73 51.32 41.34
N TYR A 52 -1.46 50.01 41.41
CA TYR A 52 -0.83 49.38 42.57
C TYR A 52 0.60 49.88 42.83
N PHE A 53 1.37 50.18 41.78
CA PHE A 53 2.73 50.73 41.91
C PHE A 53 2.75 52.12 42.53
N GLN A 54 1.71 52.95 42.31
CA GLN A 54 1.64 54.28 42.90
C GLN A 54 1.19 54.27 44.36
N ALA A 55 0.36 53.29 44.77
CA ALA A 55 -0.26 53.29 46.10
C ALA A 55 0.71 52.89 47.23
N LEU A 56 1.58 51.90 47.02
CA LEU A 56 2.44 51.33 48.08
C LEU A 56 3.82 50.93 47.52
N PRO A 57 4.74 51.88 47.34
CA PRO A 57 6.01 51.66 46.64
C PRO A 57 6.92 50.64 47.33
N THR A 58 6.76 50.34 48.61
CA THR A 58 7.64 49.39 49.33
C THR A 58 7.14 47.94 49.28
N MET A 59 5.82 47.72 49.26
CA MET A 59 5.24 46.37 49.23
C MET A 59 5.28 45.76 47.81
N THR A 60 5.20 46.59 46.77
CA THR A 60 5.18 46.15 45.37
C THR A 60 6.50 45.57 44.89
N TRP A 61 7.66 46.05 45.39
CA TRP A 61 8.96 45.46 45.03
C TRP A 61 9.10 44.02 45.50
N PHE A 62 8.62 43.70 46.70
CA PHE A 62 8.66 42.34 47.23
C PHE A 62 7.79 41.38 46.42
N THR A 63 6.57 41.79 46.08
CA THR A 63 5.69 40.98 45.22
C THR A 63 6.23 40.85 43.80
N ALA A 64 6.73 41.93 43.19
CA ALA A 64 7.28 41.89 41.83
C ALA A 64 8.51 40.98 41.73
N THR A 65 9.44 41.08 42.68
CA THR A 65 10.63 40.20 42.71
C THR A 65 10.27 38.75 43.00
N LEU A 66 9.32 38.50 43.90
CA LEU A 66 8.82 37.14 44.17
C LEU A 66 8.13 36.53 42.95
N ILE A 67 7.32 37.30 42.22
CA ILE A 67 6.69 36.86 40.97
C ILE A 67 7.74 36.55 39.92
N LEU A 68 8.74 37.42 39.74
CA LEU A 68 9.83 37.20 38.78
C LEU A 68 10.63 35.94 39.13
N PHE A 69 10.96 35.75 40.41
CA PHE A 69 11.67 34.56 40.89
C PHE A 69 10.84 33.29 40.68
N THR A 70 9.53 33.36 40.95
CA THR A 70 8.61 32.24 40.73
C THR A 70 8.49 31.92 39.24
N ALA A 71 8.34 32.92 38.38
CA ALA A 71 8.28 32.76 36.93
C ALA A 71 9.58 32.17 36.37
N MET A 72 10.74 32.67 36.82
CA MET A 72 12.06 32.14 36.48
C MET A 72 12.25 30.70 36.98
N SER A 73 11.63 30.33 38.10
CA SER A 73 11.69 28.95 38.64
C SER A 73 10.75 27.99 37.90
N ILE A 74 9.66 28.46 37.28
CA ILE A 74 8.75 27.62 36.49
C ILE A 74 9.36 27.23 35.15
N LEU A 75 10.15 28.13 34.55
CA LEU A 75 10.78 27.92 33.25
C LEU A 75 11.67 26.66 33.18
N PRO A 76 12.58 26.36 34.13
CA PRO A 76 13.34 25.12 34.13
C PRO A 76 12.47 23.89 34.37
N VAL A 77 11.39 23.99 35.15
CA VAL A 77 10.45 22.88 35.38
C VAL A 77 9.70 22.55 34.09
N MET A 78 9.17 23.55 33.40
CA MET A 78 8.49 23.36 32.12
C MET A 78 9.44 22.84 31.03
N SER A 79 10.67 23.36 30.98
CA SER A 79 11.69 22.85 30.06
C SER A 79 12.03 21.39 30.34
N PHE A 80 12.18 21.02 31.63
CA PHE A 80 12.44 19.63 32.01
C PHE A 80 11.29 18.70 31.62
N ILE A 81 10.03 19.10 31.86
CA ILE A 81 8.85 18.33 31.45
C ILE A 81 8.82 18.18 29.92
N GLY A 82 9.03 19.26 29.18
CA GLY A 82 9.04 19.25 27.72
C GLY A 82 10.11 18.33 27.16
N ILE A 83 11.34 18.43 27.66
CA ILE A 83 12.46 17.57 27.24
C ILE A 83 12.18 16.11 27.62
N SER A 84 11.64 15.84 28.81
CA SER A 84 11.30 14.48 29.24
C SER A 84 10.25 13.85 28.33
N VAL A 85 9.17 14.56 28.02
CA VAL A 85 8.13 14.08 27.10
C VAL A 85 8.71 13.87 25.71
N PHE A 86 9.51 14.82 25.22
CA PHE A 86 10.16 14.71 23.92
C PHE A 86 11.06 13.48 23.81
N VAL A 87 11.88 13.20 24.84
CA VAL A 87 12.75 12.02 24.89
C VAL A 87 11.93 10.74 24.92
N VAL A 88 10.87 10.67 25.75
CA VAL A 88 10.01 9.48 25.83
C VAL A 88 9.31 9.24 24.49
N CYS A 89 8.65 10.24 23.92
CA CYS A 89 7.99 10.14 22.62
C CYS A 89 8.98 9.79 21.49
N GLY A 90 10.14 10.44 21.46
CA GLY A 90 11.20 10.18 20.49
C GLY A 90 11.72 8.74 20.59
N SER A 91 11.94 8.24 21.82
CA SER A 91 12.36 6.86 22.04
C SER A 91 11.32 5.84 21.58
N MET A 92 10.03 6.09 21.83
CA MET A 92 8.94 5.24 21.36
C MET A 92 8.85 5.23 19.83
N PHE A 93 8.99 6.40 19.20
CA PHE A 93 8.99 6.50 17.74
C PHE A 93 10.16 5.74 17.12
N LEU A 94 11.37 5.88 17.68
CA LEU A 94 12.54 5.13 17.25
C LEU A 94 12.36 3.62 17.42
N ALA A 95 11.79 3.18 18.55
CA ALA A 95 11.49 1.77 18.78
C ALA A 95 10.51 1.22 17.75
N LEU A 96 9.44 1.96 17.43
CA LEU A 96 8.47 1.59 16.40
C LEU A 96 9.11 1.50 15.01
N MET A 97 9.95 2.48 14.65
CA MET A 97 10.67 2.45 13.37
C MET A 97 11.59 1.23 13.28
N PHE A 98 12.29 0.90 14.37
CA PHE A 98 13.14 -0.28 14.40
C PHE A 98 12.36 -1.58 14.25
N VAL A 99 11.23 -1.71 14.96
CA VAL A 99 10.33 -2.87 14.84
C VAL A 99 9.82 -3.01 13.41
N PHE A 100 9.41 -1.91 12.77
CA PHE A 100 8.94 -1.93 11.39
C PHE A 100 10.02 -2.39 10.41
N VAL A 101 11.24 -1.87 10.56
CA VAL A 101 12.39 -2.29 9.74
C VAL A 101 12.68 -3.78 9.93
N VAL A 102 12.67 -4.28 11.16
CA VAL A 102 12.90 -5.71 11.44
C VAL A 102 11.82 -6.57 10.79
N ILE A 103 10.55 -6.19 10.91
CA ILE A 103 9.43 -6.92 10.29
C ILE A 103 9.61 -6.95 8.77
N ALA A 104 9.90 -5.81 8.15
CA ALA A 104 10.10 -5.72 6.70
C ALA A 104 11.29 -6.58 6.24
N VAL A 105 12.39 -6.60 6.99
CA VAL A 105 13.55 -7.46 6.68
C VAL A 105 13.18 -8.94 6.79
N VAL A 106 12.48 -9.34 7.85
CA VAL A 106 12.05 -10.74 8.03
C VAL A 106 11.09 -11.16 6.93
N GLU A 107 10.12 -10.32 6.59
CA GLU A 107 9.15 -10.57 5.53
C GLU A 107 9.83 -10.72 4.16
N THR A 108 10.73 -9.80 3.80
CA THR A 108 11.46 -9.86 2.53
C THR A 108 12.36 -11.09 2.43
N VAL A 109 13.02 -11.49 3.52
CA VAL A 109 13.80 -12.74 3.57
C VAL A 109 12.88 -13.94 3.35
N PHE A 110 11.74 -14.01 4.07
CA PHE A 110 10.80 -15.12 3.93
C PHE A 110 10.20 -15.20 2.52
N ALA A 111 9.80 -14.06 1.96
CA ALA A 111 9.29 -13.96 0.60
C ALA A 111 10.33 -14.42 -0.44
N THR A 112 11.60 -14.04 -0.24
CA THR A 112 12.70 -14.45 -1.15
C THR A 112 12.95 -15.95 -1.08
N VAL A 113 12.97 -16.53 0.13
CA VAL A 113 13.13 -17.98 0.32
C VAL A 113 11.97 -18.74 -0.31
N LEU A 114 10.74 -18.26 -0.12
CA LEU A 114 9.55 -18.85 -0.70
C LEU A 114 9.58 -18.77 -2.24
N LEU A 115 9.95 -17.62 -2.80
CA LEU A 115 10.07 -17.44 -4.24
C LEU A 115 11.15 -18.35 -4.85
N LEU A 116 12.29 -18.51 -4.18
CA LEU A 116 13.33 -19.47 -4.57
C LEU A 116 12.81 -20.92 -4.53
N ALA A 117 12.11 -21.30 -3.45
CA ALA A 117 11.55 -22.65 -3.32
C ALA A 117 10.52 -22.94 -4.44
N LEU A 118 9.62 -22.00 -4.72
CA LEU A 118 8.68 -22.10 -5.84
C LEU A 118 9.41 -22.20 -7.18
N GLY A 119 10.45 -21.41 -7.38
CA GLY A 119 11.28 -21.46 -8.59
C GLY A 119 11.91 -22.84 -8.80
N VAL A 120 12.48 -23.44 -7.74
CA VAL A 120 13.06 -24.79 -7.79
C VAL A 120 11.99 -25.83 -8.10
N ILE A 121 10.82 -25.76 -7.45
CA ILE A 121 9.72 -26.70 -7.69
C ILE A 121 9.19 -26.59 -9.12
N LEU A 122 9.07 -25.36 -9.65
CA LEU A 122 8.64 -25.12 -11.03
C LEU A 122 9.65 -25.68 -12.04
N LEU A 123 10.95 -25.42 -11.85
CA LEU A 123 11.99 -25.98 -12.70
C LEU A 123 12.00 -27.50 -12.65
N PHE A 124 11.89 -28.08 -11.45
CA PHE A 124 11.82 -29.53 -11.29
C PHE A 124 10.60 -30.13 -11.99
N SER A 125 9.43 -29.52 -11.82
CA SER A 125 8.19 -29.93 -12.48
C SER A 125 8.29 -29.81 -13.99
N PHE A 126 8.91 -28.75 -14.50
CA PHE A 126 9.14 -28.55 -15.92
C PHE A 126 10.09 -29.61 -16.50
N VAL A 127 11.22 -29.88 -15.84
CA VAL A 127 12.17 -30.92 -16.24
C VAL A 127 11.50 -32.30 -16.21
N LEU A 128 10.74 -32.60 -15.17
CA LEU A 128 10.04 -33.88 -15.05
C LEU A 128 8.96 -34.06 -16.12
N THR A 129 8.20 -33.00 -16.41
CA THR A 129 7.16 -33.00 -17.46
C THR A 129 7.78 -33.16 -18.84
N THR A 130 8.86 -32.43 -19.14
CA THR A 130 9.56 -32.53 -20.43
C THR A 130 10.26 -33.87 -20.59
N ALA A 131 10.91 -34.40 -19.54
CA ALA A 131 11.51 -35.73 -19.56
C ALA A 131 10.46 -36.83 -19.75
N GLY A 132 9.33 -36.74 -19.04
CA GLY A 132 8.20 -37.67 -19.20
C GLY A 132 7.60 -37.61 -20.60
N ALA A 133 7.41 -36.41 -21.16
CA ALA A 133 6.95 -36.23 -22.53
C ALA A 133 7.94 -36.83 -23.53
N MET A 134 9.24 -36.58 -23.39
CA MET A 134 10.28 -37.16 -24.25
C MET A 134 10.32 -38.68 -24.15
N ALA A 135 10.26 -39.23 -22.93
CA ALA A 135 10.23 -40.68 -22.71
C ALA A 135 8.99 -41.31 -23.36
N TYR A 136 7.83 -40.67 -23.26
CA TYR A 136 6.61 -41.10 -23.94
C TYR A 136 6.76 -41.10 -25.47
N LEU A 137 7.32 -40.03 -26.04
CA LEU A 137 7.56 -39.95 -27.49
C LEU A 137 8.51 -41.04 -27.98
N VAL A 138 9.60 -41.30 -27.24
CA VAL A 138 10.57 -42.36 -27.57
C VAL A 138 9.94 -43.74 -27.45
N PHE A 139 9.19 -43.99 -26.38
CA PHE A 139 8.49 -45.27 -26.19
C PHE A 139 7.49 -45.54 -27.32
N ARG A 140 6.68 -44.54 -27.65
CA ARG A 140 5.70 -44.63 -28.75
C ARG A 140 6.38 -44.83 -30.10
N LEU A 141 7.46 -44.11 -30.38
CA LEU A 141 8.26 -44.31 -31.59
C LEU A 141 8.83 -45.73 -31.67
N GLY A 142 9.31 -46.27 -30.55
CA GLY A 142 9.76 -47.66 -30.44
C GLY A 142 8.68 -48.68 -30.82
N GLN A 143 7.45 -48.46 -30.37
CA GLN A 143 6.30 -49.31 -30.74
C GLN A 143 6.00 -49.25 -32.26
N HIS A 144 6.06 -48.06 -32.88
CA HIS A 144 5.89 -47.93 -34.33
C HIS A 144 7.02 -48.60 -35.13
N LEU A 145 8.27 -48.50 -34.66
CA LEU A 145 9.42 -49.15 -35.28
C LEU A 145 9.32 -50.68 -35.24
N GLN A 146 8.80 -51.25 -34.15
CA GLN A 146 8.61 -52.70 -34.03
C GLN A 146 7.51 -53.24 -34.96
N THR A 147 6.45 -52.46 -35.18
CA THR A 147 5.28 -52.89 -35.97
C THR A 147 5.46 -52.67 -37.48
N HIS A 148 6.06 -51.54 -37.90
CA HIS A 148 6.12 -51.12 -39.32
C HIS A 148 7.56 -50.93 -39.85
N GLY A 149 8.58 -51.22 -39.04
CA GLY A 149 9.98 -51.06 -39.43
C GLY A 149 10.35 -49.61 -39.74
N ARG A 150 11.18 -49.38 -40.77
CA ARG A 150 11.66 -48.03 -41.17
C ARG A 150 10.55 -47.08 -41.63
N SER A 151 9.42 -47.62 -42.13
CA SER A 151 8.29 -46.79 -42.60
C SER A 151 7.50 -46.17 -41.45
N GLY A 152 7.62 -46.69 -40.22
CA GLY A 152 6.89 -46.17 -39.06
C GLY A 152 7.30 -44.75 -38.63
N ILE A 153 8.50 -44.30 -39.01
CA ILE A 153 8.99 -42.95 -38.65
C ILE A 153 8.21 -41.87 -39.40
N THR A 154 7.96 -42.06 -40.70
CA THR A 154 7.27 -41.06 -41.54
C THR A 154 5.79 -40.93 -41.15
N GLU A 155 5.16 -42.05 -40.79
CA GLU A 155 3.77 -42.09 -40.34
C GLU A 155 3.59 -41.42 -38.97
N TRP A 156 4.52 -41.67 -38.03
CA TRP A 156 4.53 -41.00 -36.73
C TRP A 156 4.74 -39.48 -36.83
N VAL A 157 5.62 -39.00 -37.73
CA VAL A 157 5.82 -37.56 -37.96
C VAL A 157 4.54 -36.92 -38.52
N GLN A 158 3.85 -37.61 -39.44
CA GLN A 158 2.62 -37.10 -40.04
C GLN A 158 1.49 -37.03 -39.01
N GLU A 159 1.33 -38.05 -38.16
CA GLU A 159 0.35 -38.07 -37.06
C GLU A 159 0.64 -36.95 -36.03
N THR A 160 1.90 -36.82 -35.60
CA THR A 160 2.32 -35.79 -34.65
C THR A 160 2.05 -34.39 -35.20
N ARG A 161 2.37 -34.17 -36.48
CA ARG A 161 2.13 -32.88 -37.15
C ARG A 161 0.64 -32.55 -37.21
N GLN A 162 -0.22 -33.53 -37.51
CA GLN A 162 -1.68 -33.35 -37.50
C GLN A 162 -2.20 -32.92 -36.13
N HIS A 163 -1.73 -33.55 -35.05
CA HIS A 163 -2.14 -33.18 -33.69
C HIS A 163 -1.75 -31.74 -33.30
N PHE A 164 -0.58 -31.25 -33.70
CA PHE A 164 -0.18 -29.87 -33.41
C PHE A 164 -0.87 -28.84 -34.31
N THR A 165 -1.16 -29.17 -35.57
CA THR A 165 -1.84 -28.23 -36.49
C THR A 165 -3.35 -28.14 -36.27
N SER A 166 -3.99 -29.17 -35.68
CA SER A 166 -5.42 -29.15 -35.38
C SER A 166 -5.80 -28.23 -34.22
N ALA A 167 -4.84 -27.75 -33.42
CA ALA A 167 -5.08 -26.81 -32.33
C ALA A 167 -5.14 -25.34 -32.76
N LYS A 168 -5.45 -25.06 -34.04
CA LYS A 168 -5.73 -23.69 -34.47
C LYS A 168 -7.10 -23.32 -33.90
N PRO A 169 -7.21 -22.35 -32.96
CA PRO A 169 -8.49 -21.91 -32.49
C PRO A 169 -9.25 -21.38 -33.69
N VAL A 170 -10.50 -21.79 -33.84
CA VAL A 170 -11.45 -21.08 -34.69
C VAL A 170 -11.51 -19.67 -34.11
N VAL A 171 -10.76 -18.75 -34.73
CA VAL A 171 -10.94 -17.31 -34.54
C VAL A 171 -12.28 -17.03 -35.16
N ASP A 172 -13.32 -17.16 -34.34
CA ASP A 172 -14.64 -16.67 -34.64
C ASP A 172 -14.51 -15.15 -34.73
N ASN A 173 -14.39 -14.65 -35.96
CA ASN A 173 -14.48 -13.23 -36.31
C ASN A 173 -15.96 -12.82 -36.15
N GLY A 174 -16.44 -12.90 -34.90
CA GLY A 174 -17.75 -12.47 -34.47
C GLY A 174 -17.67 -11.05 -33.97
N ASP A 175 -17.85 -10.11 -34.90
CA ASP A 175 -18.18 -8.73 -34.64
C ASP A 175 -19.51 -8.71 -33.86
N SER A 176 -19.45 -8.66 -32.52
CA SER A 176 -20.64 -8.51 -31.67
C SER A 176 -20.25 -7.90 -30.33
N ASP A 177 -20.52 -6.60 -30.20
CA ASP A 177 -20.72 -5.94 -28.92
C ASP A 177 -21.78 -6.71 -28.11
N THR A 178 -21.37 -7.62 -27.24
CA THR A 178 -22.32 -8.25 -26.31
C THR A 178 -21.65 -8.54 -24.98
N PHE A 179 -21.98 -7.66 -24.04
CA PHE A 179 -21.80 -7.74 -22.60
C PHE A 179 -22.10 -9.17 -22.09
N GLY A 180 -21.05 -9.94 -21.80
CA GLY A 180 -21.14 -11.35 -21.42
C GLY A 180 -20.52 -11.60 -20.05
N VAL A 181 -21.37 -11.58 -19.03
CA VAL A 181 -21.11 -11.99 -17.66
C VAL A 181 -20.47 -13.39 -17.63
N LEU A 182 -19.24 -13.47 -17.14
CA LEU A 182 -18.53 -14.73 -16.86
C LEU A 182 -19.01 -15.31 -15.53
N VAL A 183 -20.16 -16.00 -15.55
CA VAL A 183 -20.54 -16.99 -14.55
C VAL A 183 -20.46 -18.36 -15.21
N ALA A 184 -19.31 -19.01 -15.11
CA ALA A 184 -19.18 -20.43 -15.42
C ALA A 184 -19.41 -21.23 -14.14
N CYS A 185 -20.69 -21.50 -13.87
CA CYS A 185 -21.10 -22.54 -12.94
C CYS A 185 -20.96 -23.89 -13.65
N GLY A 186 -20.12 -24.77 -13.13
CA GLY A 186 -19.74 -26.04 -13.78
C GLY A 186 -19.59 -27.19 -12.80
N THR A 187 -20.56 -27.40 -11.91
CA THR A 187 -20.68 -28.65 -11.14
C THR A 187 -21.69 -29.57 -11.81
N ASN A 188 -21.23 -30.57 -12.55
CA ASN A 188 -22.09 -31.65 -13.04
C ASN A 188 -21.43 -33.01 -12.78
N GLY A 189 -21.41 -33.41 -11.51
CA GLY A 189 -21.11 -34.77 -11.07
C GLY A 189 -22.38 -35.59 -11.04
N LYS A 190 -22.75 -36.16 -12.18
CA LYS A 190 -23.88 -37.08 -12.34
C LYS A 190 -23.45 -38.46 -11.83
N THR A 191 -23.71 -38.76 -10.56
CA THR A 191 -23.55 -40.12 -10.00
C THR A 191 -24.59 -41.04 -10.61
N LYS A 192 -24.15 -41.87 -11.56
CA LYS A 192 -24.93 -42.97 -12.12
C LYS A 192 -24.91 -44.12 -11.12
N ILE A 193 -26.12 -44.46 -10.67
CA ILE A 193 -26.50 -45.64 -9.89
C ILE A 193 -26.17 -46.89 -10.73
N GLU A 194 -25.47 -47.84 -10.12
CA GLU A 194 -25.51 -49.25 -10.53
C GLU A 194 -26.01 -50.08 -9.34
N ASP A 195 -27.22 -50.60 -9.52
CA ASP A 195 -27.90 -51.59 -8.71
C ASP A 195 -27.19 -52.95 -8.78
N GLY A 196 -27.31 -53.72 -7.69
CA GLY A 196 -27.57 -55.16 -7.82
C GLY A 196 -26.64 -56.10 -7.06
N SER A 197 -27.05 -56.52 -5.87
CA SER A 197 -27.09 -57.97 -5.57
C SER A 197 -28.00 -58.30 -4.38
N PRO A 198 -29.01 -59.17 -4.57
CA PRO A 198 -29.77 -59.78 -3.50
C PRO A 198 -29.20 -61.16 -3.14
N SER A 199 -29.00 -61.45 -1.87
CA SER A 199 -28.94 -62.84 -1.39
C SER A 199 -29.65 -63.01 -0.05
N ARG A 200 -30.77 -63.73 -0.17
CA ARG A 200 -31.46 -64.57 0.84
C ARG A 200 -30.43 -65.39 1.63
N GLY A 201 -30.67 -65.85 2.85
CA GLY A 201 -31.88 -66.01 3.64
C GLY A 201 -31.52 -66.97 4.77
N LEU A 202 -32.23 -66.83 5.88
CA LEU A 202 -32.34 -67.83 6.95
C LEU A 202 -33.22 -69.01 6.48
#